data_AF-A0AA86L244-F1
#
_entry.id   AF-A0AA86L244-F1
#
_cell.length_a   1.000
_cell.length_b   1.000
_cell.length_c   1.000
_cell.angle_alpha   90.00
_cell.angle_beta   90.00
_cell.angle_gamma   90.00
#
_symmetry.space_group_name_H-M   'P 1'
#
loop_
_entity.id
_entity.type
_entity.pdbx_description
1 polymer ?
#
loop_
_entity_poly.entity_id
_entity_poly.type
_entity_poly.pdbx_seq_one_letter_code
_entity_poly.pdbx_strand_id
1 'polypeptide(L)'
;MTMAADASAIAQTIQLSVTPVFLLVATGSLLNVLAGRLSRVVDRSRVLMARWPETEGEEHARVVAELRAADRRMRVINNSILAAVACGIVVCLLVALLFTQAFTGLNLGVAASWAFALAMLLLLASLLLFLLEVRLAIRAIQVPMDLLEGEEAGWLRRSRR
;
A
#
# COMPACT_ATOMS: atom_id res chain seq x y z
N MET A 1 -16.45 -21.63 41.84
CA MET A 1 -16.41 -20.18 41.56
C MET A 1 -15.21 -19.75 40.72
N THR A 2 -14.22 -20.63 40.50
CA THR A 2 -12.99 -20.34 39.70
C THR A 2 -13.21 -20.39 38.18
N MET A 3 -13.90 -21.41 37.64
CA MET A 3 -14.12 -21.52 36.18
C MET A 3 -14.91 -20.35 35.57
N ALA A 4 -15.85 -19.75 36.30
CA ALA A 4 -16.64 -18.62 35.81
C ALA A 4 -15.80 -17.32 35.74
N ALA A 5 -14.84 -17.17 36.67
CA ALA A 5 -13.90 -16.05 36.68
C ALA A 5 -12.89 -16.17 35.52
N ASP A 6 -12.39 -17.37 35.25
CA ASP A 6 -11.47 -17.63 34.13
C ASP A 6 -12.14 -17.40 32.76
N ALA A 7 -13.39 -17.85 32.60
CA ALA A 7 -14.17 -17.62 31.38
C ALA A 7 -14.44 -16.13 31.14
N SER A 8 -14.72 -15.36 32.20
CA SER A 8 -14.90 -13.91 32.12
C SER A 8 -13.62 -13.17 31.73
N ALA A 9 -12.45 -13.60 32.26
CA ALA A 9 -11.16 -13.01 31.92
C ALA A 9 -10.77 -13.25 30.45
N ILE A 10 -11.04 -14.45 29.94
CA ILE A 10 -10.83 -14.78 28.52
C ILE A 10 -11.74 -13.94 27.63
N ALA A 11 -13.04 -13.83 27.96
CA ALA A 11 -13.99 -13.02 27.19
C ALA A 11 -13.58 -11.54 27.12
N GLN A 12 -13.14 -10.96 28.24
CA GLN A 12 -12.67 -9.58 28.28
C GLN A 12 -11.39 -9.38 27.44
N THR A 13 -10.46 -10.35 27.48
CA THR A 13 -9.22 -10.30 26.69
C THR A 13 -9.49 -10.42 25.19
N ILE A 14 -10.43 -11.28 24.79
CA ILE A 14 -10.91 -11.35 23.42
C ILE A 14 -11.46 -9.99 23.00
N GLN A 15 -12.34 -9.39 23.80
CA GLN A 15 -12.94 -8.10 23.49
C GLN A 15 -11.90 -6.97 23.35
N LEU A 16 -10.88 -6.94 24.21
CA LEU A 16 -9.75 -6.00 24.09
C LEU A 16 -8.90 -6.25 22.83
N SER A 17 -8.77 -7.51 22.41
CA SER A 17 -7.99 -7.91 21.23
C SER A 17 -8.72 -7.66 19.91
N VAL A 18 -10.05 -7.48 19.93
CA VAL A 18 -10.83 -7.20 18.71
C VAL A 18 -10.35 -5.91 18.02
N THR A 19 -10.07 -4.84 18.76
CA THR A 19 -9.61 -3.56 18.19
C THR A 19 -8.31 -3.69 17.37
N PRO A 20 -7.21 -4.28 17.89
CA PRO A 20 -6.01 -4.48 17.07
C PRO A 20 -6.22 -5.50 15.94
N VAL A 21 -7.07 -6.51 16.10
CA VAL A 21 -7.40 -7.44 15.00
C VAL A 21 -8.11 -6.72 13.84
N PHE A 22 -8.97 -5.74 14.11
CA PHE A 22 -9.53 -4.88 13.05
C PHE A 22 -8.44 -4.13 12.26
N LEU A 23 -7.38 -3.67 12.94
CA LEU A 23 -6.23 -3.06 12.27
C LEU A 23 -5.53 -4.05 11.33
N LEU A 24 -5.43 -5.32 11.72
CA LEU A 24 -4.85 -6.39 10.90
C LEU A 24 -5.67 -6.62 9.63
N VAL A 25 -7.01 -6.67 9.74
CA VAL A 25 -7.90 -6.80 8.59
C VAL A 25 -7.77 -5.59 7.65
N ALA A 26 -7.77 -4.38 8.19
CA ALA A 26 -7.59 -3.16 7.40
C ALA A 26 -6.22 -3.13 6.69
N THR A 27 -5.16 -3.56 7.38
CA THR A 27 -3.81 -3.68 6.81
C THR A 27 -3.75 -4.74 5.72
N GLY A 28 -4.44 -5.88 5.88
CA GLY A 28 -4.57 -6.91 4.84
C GLY A 28 -5.26 -6.39 3.58
N SER A 29 -6.33 -5.61 3.73
CA SER A 29 -7.00 -4.94 2.61
C SER A 29 -6.05 -3.96 1.88
N LEU A 30 -5.30 -3.15 2.63
CA LEU A 30 -4.29 -2.25 2.07
C LEU A 30 -3.20 -3.02 1.30
N LEU A 31 -2.71 -4.13 1.84
CA LEU A 31 -1.74 -4.99 1.17
C LEU A 31 -2.26 -5.53 -0.17
N ASN A 32 -3.53 -5.92 -0.24
CA ASN A 32 -4.13 -6.38 -1.49
C ASN A 32 -4.16 -5.25 -2.55
N VAL A 33 -4.50 -4.03 -2.14
CA VAL A 33 -4.46 -2.85 -3.02
C VAL A 33 -3.03 -2.58 -3.51
N LEU A 34 -2.05 -2.61 -2.62
CA LEU A 34 -0.64 -2.40 -2.96
C LEU A 34 -0.11 -3.49 -3.90
N ALA A 35 -0.41 -4.76 -3.64
CA ALA A 35 -0.03 -5.89 -4.48
C ALA A 35 -0.61 -5.77 -5.89
N GLY A 36 -1.90 -5.44 -6.01
CA GLY A 36 -2.55 -5.20 -7.31
C GLY A 36 -1.97 -4.00 -8.07
N ARG A 37 -1.51 -2.96 -7.37
CA ARG A 37 -0.78 -1.85 -8.01
C ARG A 37 0.63 -2.25 -8.44
N LEU A 38 1.35 -2.99 -7.62
CA LEU A 38 2.69 -3.48 -7.96
C LEU A 38 2.64 -4.36 -9.20
N SER A 39 1.71 -5.32 -9.27
CA SER A 39 1.54 -6.21 -10.43
C SER A 39 1.36 -5.38 -11.71
N ARG A 40 0.45 -4.40 -11.71
CA ARG A 40 0.22 -3.54 -12.88
C ARG A 40 1.46 -2.76 -13.33
N VAL A 41 2.27 -2.26 -12.38
CA VAL A 41 3.52 -1.55 -12.72
C VAL A 41 4.57 -2.53 -13.25
N VAL A 42 4.70 -3.72 -12.65
CA VAL A 42 5.61 -4.78 -13.10
C VAL A 42 5.24 -5.27 -14.50
N ASP A 43 3.97 -5.55 -14.74
CA ASP A 43 3.48 -6.02 -16.04
C ASP A 43 3.70 -4.97 -17.12
N ARG A 44 3.44 -3.69 -16.84
CA ARG A 44 3.77 -2.59 -17.76
C ARG A 44 5.28 -2.49 -18.02
N SER A 45 6.10 -2.65 -16.97
CA SER A 45 7.56 -2.62 -17.10
C SER A 45 8.06 -3.76 -17.99
N ARG A 46 7.51 -4.97 -17.86
CA ARG A 46 7.84 -6.12 -18.71
C ARG A 46 7.57 -5.85 -20.18
N VAL A 47 6.44 -5.22 -20.51
CA VAL A 47 6.12 -4.82 -21.89
C VAL A 47 7.13 -3.79 -22.43
N LEU A 48 7.50 -2.79 -21.63
CA LEU A 48 8.51 -1.81 -22.01
C LEU A 48 9.90 -2.43 -22.19
N MET A 49 10.28 -3.38 -21.33
CA MET A 49 11.55 -4.12 -21.44
C MET A 49 11.60 -4.96 -22.71
N ALA A 50 10.49 -5.56 -23.14
CA ALA A 50 10.42 -6.33 -24.39
C ALA A 50 10.56 -5.43 -25.64
N ARG A 51 10.04 -4.19 -25.59
CA ARG A 51 10.19 -3.21 -26.67
C ARG A 51 11.56 -2.53 -26.71
N TRP A 52 12.23 -2.43 -25.57
CA TRP A 52 13.53 -1.75 -25.44
C TRP A 52 14.55 -2.07 -26.55
N PRO A 53 14.82 -3.35 -26.92
CA PRO A 53 15.78 -3.68 -27.98
C PRO A 53 15.32 -3.30 -29.40
N GLU A 54 14.05 -3.02 -29.61
CA GLU A 54 13.45 -2.69 -30.93
C GLU A 54 13.37 -1.18 -31.17
N THR A 55 13.80 -0.35 -30.22
CA THR A 55 13.65 1.10 -30.27
C THR A 55 14.97 1.82 -30.50
N GLU A 56 14.95 2.86 -31.34
CA GLU A 56 16.09 3.74 -31.64
C GLU A 56 15.71 5.23 -31.51
N GLY A 57 16.71 6.11 -31.47
CA GLY A 57 16.52 7.57 -31.49
C GLY A 57 15.62 8.10 -30.36
N GLU A 58 14.68 8.99 -30.68
CA GLU A 58 13.77 9.58 -29.70
C GLU A 58 12.83 8.56 -29.05
N GLU A 59 12.42 7.50 -29.77
CA GLU A 59 11.54 6.47 -29.22
C GLU A 59 12.24 5.70 -28.09
N HIS A 60 13.52 5.35 -28.29
CA HIS A 60 14.34 4.71 -27.25
C HIS A 60 14.43 5.57 -25.98
N ALA A 61 14.66 6.87 -26.15
CA ALA A 61 14.74 7.81 -25.03
C ALA A 61 13.41 7.87 -24.24
N ARG A 62 12.26 7.82 -24.92
CA ARG A 62 10.94 7.75 -24.29
C ARG A 62 10.74 6.45 -23.51
N VAL A 63 11.09 5.30 -24.08
CA VAL A 63 10.99 3.99 -23.39
C VAL A 63 11.87 3.95 -22.14
N VAL A 64 13.12 4.43 -22.22
CA VAL A 64 14.02 4.49 -21.07
C VAL A 64 13.49 5.43 -19.97
N ALA A 65 12.91 6.58 -20.34
CA ALA A 65 12.29 7.49 -19.37
C ALA A 65 11.11 6.82 -18.65
N GLU A 66 10.27 6.08 -19.39
CA GLU A 66 9.13 5.37 -18.82
C GLU A 66 9.55 4.22 -17.90
N LEU A 67 10.59 3.46 -18.28
CA LEU A 67 11.18 2.41 -17.43
C LEU A 67 11.73 2.98 -16.12
N ARG A 68 12.44 4.12 -16.15
CA ARG A 68 12.92 4.81 -14.93
C ARG A 68 11.77 5.27 -14.04
N ALA A 69 10.68 5.76 -14.64
CA ALA A 69 9.49 6.14 -13.89
C ALA A 69 8.80 4.93 -13.24
N ALA A 70 8.69 3.81 -13.96
CA ALA A 70 8.12 2.57 -13.45
C ALA A 70 8.95 1.98 -12.30
N ASP A 71 10.28 1.94 -12.45
CA ASP A 71 11.23 1.51 -11.42
C ASP A 71 11.14 2.36 -10.14
N ARG A 72 11.05 3.69 -10.27
CA ARG A 72 10.81 4.57 -9.10
C ARG A 72 9.48 4.25 -8.40
N ARG A 73 8.42 3.99 -9.16
CA ARG A 73 7.11 3.62 -8.59
C ARG A 73 7.18 2.28 -7.88
N MET A 74 7.82 1.27 -8.46
CA MET A 74 8.01 -0.05 -7.84
C MET A 74 8.68 0.07 -6.47
N ARG A 75 9.75 0.88 -6.34
CA ARG A 75 10.40 1.12 -5.05
C ARG A 75 9.46 1.70 -4.00
N VAL A 76 8.65 2.70 -4.36
CA VAL A 76 7.73 3.34 -3.41
C VAL A 76 6.63 2.36 -2.99
N ILE A 77 6.07 1.59 -3.91
CA ILE A 77 5.06 0.55 -3.59
C ILE A 77 5.68 -0.51 -2.66
N ASN A 78 6.88 -0.99 -2.98
CA ASN A 78 7.56 -1.99 -2.18
C ASN A 78 7.83 -1.49 -0.75
N ASN A 79 8.28 -0.24 -0.59
CA ASN A 79 8.48 0.35 0.74
C ASN A 79 7.15 0.48 1.51
N SER A 80 6.05 0.82 0.82
CA SER A 80 4.71 0.88 1.43
C SER A 80 4.25 -0.50 1.90
N ILE A 81 4.49 -1.55 1.10
CA ILE A 81 4.21 -2.95 1.47
C ILE A 81 5.04 -3.35 2.69
N LEU A 82 6.34 -3.07 2.70
CA LEU A 82 7.21 -3.39 3.84
C LEU A 82 6.71 -2.74 5.13
N ALA A 83 6.32 -1.46 5.09
CA ALA A 83 5.75 -0.77 6.25
C ALA A 83 4.41 -1.38 6.71
N ALA A 84 3.54 -1.78 5.77
CA ALA A 84 2.28 -2.45 6.10
C ALA A 84 2.49 -3.85 6.70
N VAL A 85 3.41 -4.65 6.15
CA VAL A 85 3.76 -5.97 6.70
C VAL A 85 4.36 -5.82 8.10
N ALA A 86 5.27 -4.84 8.30
CA ALA A 86 5.82 -4.54 9.62
C ALA A 86 4.73 -4.15 10.62
N CYS A 87 3.76 -3.32 10.21
CA CYS A 87 2.57 -3.01 11.03
C CYS A 87 1.85 -4.29 11.44
N GLY A 88 1.54 -5.17 10.48
CA GLY A 88 0.87 -6.45 10.74
C GLY A 88 1.62 -7.32 11.75
N ILE A 89 2.95 -7.40 11.64
CA ILE A 89 3.81 -8.14 12.60
C ILE A 89 3.68 -7.53 14.00
N VAL A 90 3.77 -6.21 14.14
CA VAL A 90 3.64 -5.53 15.44
C VAL A 90 2.24 -5.72 16.02
N VAL A 91 1.19 -5.74 15.20
CA VAL A 91 -0.18 -6.03 15.64
C VAL A 91 -0.31 -7.47 16.15
N CYS A 92 0.29 -8.45 15.47
CA CYS A 92 0.33 -9.83 15.95
C CYS A 92 1.03 -9.93 17.32
N LEU A 93 2.15 -9.21 17.50
CA LEU A 93 2.85 -9.14 18.79
C LEU A 93 2.00 -8.47 19.87
N LEU A 94 1.29 -7.38 19.54
CA LEU A 94 0.38 -6.71 20.45
C LEU A 94 -0.71 -7.66 20.95
N VAL A 95 -1.36 -8.41 20.05
CA VAL A 95 -2.39 -9.39 20.44
C VAL A 95 -1.77 -10.46 21.35
N ALA A 96 -0.58 -10.98 21.02
CA ALA A 96 0.11 -11.94 21.87
C ALA A 96 0.41 -11.36 23.28
N LEU A 97 0.80 -10.08 23.38
CA LEU A 97 1.04 -9.40 24.66
C LEU A 97 -0.24 -9.28 25.50
N LEU A 98 -1.37 -8.93 24.89
CA LEU A 98 -2.66 -8.81 25.59
C LEU A 98 -3.10 -10.16 26.17
N PHE A 99 -2.97 -11.25 25.39
CA PHE A 99 -3.24 -12.59 25.90
C PHE A 99 -2.24 -13.01 26.98
N THR A 100 -0.94 -12.76 26.78
CA THR A 100 0.09 -13.09 27.79
C THR A 100 -0.18 -12.41 29.12
N GLN A 101 -0.57 -11.13 29.10
CA GLN A 101 -0.96 -10.38 30.29
C GLN A 101 -2.14 -11.04 31.01
N ALA A 102 -3.17 -11.47 30.27
CA ALA A 102 -4.35 -12.10 30.84
C ALA A 102 -4.03 -13.45 31.51
N PHE A 103 -3.12 -14.25 30.94
CA PHE A 103 -2.75 -15.56 31.50
C PHE A 103 -1.75 -15.49 32.65
N THR A 104 -0.78 -14.57 32.58
CA THR A 104 0.32 -14.50 33.56
C THR A 104 0.06 -13.50 34.70
N GLY A 105 -0.90 -12.59 34.53
CA GLY A 105 -1.16 -11.49 35.45
C GLY A 105 -0.06 -10.41 35.46
N LEU A 106 0.94 -10.50 34.57
CA LEU A 106 2.00 -9.51 34.46
C LEU A 106 1.46 -8.20 33.86
N ASN A 107 1.89 -7.06 34.41
CA ASN A 107 1.53 -5.74 33.89
C ASN A 107 2.29 -5.42 32.59
N LEU A 108 1.85 -5.98 31.47
CA LEU A 108 2.41 -5.71 30.13
C LEU A 108 1.73 -4.54 29.41
N GLY A 109 0.82 -3.82 30.08
CA GLY A 109 0.03 -2.73 29.49
C GLY A 109 0.89 -1.61 28.90
N VAL A 110 2.05 -1.31 29.50
CA VAL A 110 3.00 -0.33 28.95
C VAL A 110 3.62 -0.83 27.65
N ALA A 111 4.05 -2.09 27.60
CA ALA A 111 4.61 -2.70 26.40
C ALA A 111 3.56 -2.80 25.27
N ALA A 112 2.32 -3.18 25.60
CA ALA A 112 1.20 -3.21 24.67
C ALA A 112 0.90 -1.81 24.11
N SER A 113 0.95 -0.77 24.96
CA SER A 113 0.73 0.62 24.55
C SER A 113 1.79 1.10 23.54
N TRP A 114 3.08 0.78 23.78
CA TRP A 114 4.16 1.08 22.84
C TRP A 114 4.04 0.29 21.53
N ALA A 115 3.68 -1.00 21.60
CA ALA A 115 3.45 -1.82 20.41
C ALA A 115 2.29 -1.26 19.56
N PHE A 116 1.19 -0.85 20.19
CA PHE A 116 0.06 -0.24 19.48
C PHE A 116 0.46 1.09 18.82
N ALA A 117 1.18 1.97 19.54
CA ALA A 117 1.68 3.21 18.98
C ALA A 117 2.62 2.98 17.78
N LEU A 118 3.53 2.01 17.89
CA LEU A 118 4.44 1.62 16.80
C LEU A 118 3.66 1.08 15.59
N ALA A 119 2.66 0.22 15.79
CA ALA A 119 1.80 -0.28 14.72
C ALA A 119 1.09 0.87 13.99
N MET A 120 0.53 1.83 14.72
CA MET A 120 -0.11 3.01 14.15
C MET A 120 0.86 3.87 13.33
N LEU A 121 2.09 4.07 13.82
CA LEU A 121 3.13 4.81 13.08
C LEU A 121 3.55 4.09 11.79
N LEU A 122 3.70 2.77 11.83
CA LEU A 122 4.03 1.96 10.65
C LEU A 122 2.90 1.98 9.62
N LEU A 123 1.64 1.89 10.06
CA LEU A 123 0.48 2.03 9.19
C LEU A 123 0.41 3.42 8.55
N LEU A 124 0.65 4.48 9.34
CA LEU A 124 0.72 5.84 8.84
C LEU A 124 1.83 6.00 7.79
N ALA A 125 3.02 5.47 8.05
CA ALA A 125 4.13 5.48 7.09
C ALA A 125 3.77 4.74 5.80
N SER A 126 3.12 3.58 5.88
CA SER A 126 2.63 2.84 4.72
C SER A 126 1.64 3.66 3.89
N LEU A 127 0.67 4.31 4.54
CA LEU A 127 -0.32 5.17 3.89
C LEU A 127 0.31 6.41 3.24
N LEU A 128 1.30 7.03 3.88
CA LEU A 128 2.04 8.16 3.30
C LEU A 128 2.83 7.73 2.06
N LEU A 129 3.51 6.58 2.11
CA LEU A 129 4.20 6.01 0.94
C LEU A 129 3.22 5.68 -0.19
N PHE A 130 2.06 5.11 0.15
CA PHE A 130 1.00 4.86 -0.81
C PHE A 130 0.48 6.15 -1.44
N LEU A 131 0.23 7.20 -0.64
CA LEU A 131 -0.16 8.52 -1.12
C LEU A 131 0.88 9.10 -2.08
N LEU A 132 2.17 9.01 -1.74
CA LEU A 132 3.25 9.44 -2.62
C LEU A 132 3.21 8.70 -3.95
N GLU A 133 2.99 7.38 -3.94
CA GLU A 133 2.89 6.64 -5.20
C GLU A 133 1.63 6.98 -6.00
N VAL A 134 0.47 7.24 -5.39
CA VAL A 134 -0.70 7.80 -6.09
C VAL A 134 -0.32 9.10 -6.81
N ARG A 135 0.37 10.01 -6.12
CA ARG A 135 0.81 11.29 -6.69
C ARG A 135 1.80 11.10 -7.84
N LEU A 136 2.74 10.17 -7.72
CA LEU A 136 3.65 9.81 -8.82
C LEU A 136 2.89 9.23 -10.01
N ALA A 137 1.92 8.35 -9.78
CA ALA A 137 1.12 7.72 -10.82
C ALA A 137 0.33 8.76 -11.62
N ILE A 138 -0.31 9.72 -10.94
CA ILE A 138 -1.09 10.78 -11.60
C ILE A 138 -0.19 11.67 -12.46
N ARG A 139 0.99 12.06 -11.97
CA ARG A 139 1.94 12.89 -12.74
C ARG A 139 2.46 12.17 -13.99
N ALA A 140 2.55 10.85 -13.98
CA ALA A 140 2.96 10.07 -15.15
C ALA A 140 1.88 9.98 -16.24
N ILE A 141 0.62 10.30 -15.93
CA ILE A 141 -0.49 10.40 -16.90
C ILE A 141 -0.56 11.84 -17.44
N GLN A 142 0.57 12.51 -17.64
CA GLN A 142 0.59 13.63 -18.57
C GLN A 142 0.40 13.04 -19.95
N VAL A 143 -0.86 13.03 -20.40
CA VAL A 143 -1.26 12.71 -21.77
C VAL A 143 -0.37 13.55 -22.69
N PRO A 144 0.42 12.93 -23.58
CA PRO A 144 1.16 13.66 -24.60
C PRO A 144 0.20 14.62 -25.30
N MET A 145 0.53 15.91 -25.34
CA MET A 145 -0.32 16.95 -25.97
C MET A 145 -0.59 16.64 -27.45
N ASP A 146 0.28 15.84 -28.05
CA ASP A 146 0.24 15.25 -29.39
C ASP A 146 -0.90 14.22 -29.58
N LEU A 147 -1.48 13.66 -28.51
CA LEU A 147 -2.69 12.81 -28.54
C LEU A 147 -3.97 13.57 -28.15
N LEU A 148 -3.83 14.78 -27.59
CA LEU A 148 -4.94 15.73 -27.49
C LEU A 148 -5.08 16.40 -28.85
N GLU A 149 -5.39 15.61 -29.88
CA GLU A 149 -5.96 16.12 -31.12
C GLU A 149 -7.20 16.92 -30.71
N GLY A 150 -7.04 18.23 -30.61
CA GLY A 150 -8.12 19.14 -30.34
C GLY A 150 -9.22 18.85 -31.36
N GLU A 151 -10.47 18.97 -30.94
CA GLU A 151 -11.67 18.87 -31.76
C GLU A 151 -11.69 19.82 -32.99
N GLU A 152 -10.57 20.49 -33.32
CA GLU A 152 -10.35 21.39 -34.45
C GLU A 152 -10.50 20.69 -35.81
N ALA A 153 -10.25 19.38 -35.91
CA ALA A 153 -10.50 18.62 -37.14
C ALA A 153 -12.02 18.52 -37.48
N GLY A 154 -12.89 18.66 -36.48
CA GLY A 154 -14.33 18.71 -36.67
C GLY A 154 -14.84 20.07 -37.16
N TRP A 155 -14.16 21.16 -36.79
CA TRP A 155 -14.57 22.54 -37.10
C TRP A 155 -14.25 22.91 -38.56
N LEU A 156 -13.06 22.55 -39.05
CA LEU A 156 -12.66 22.78 -40.45
C LEU A 156 -13.54 22.04 -41.47
N ARG A 157 -14.14 20.92 -41.05
CA ARG A 157 -15.06 20.13 -41.89
C ARG A 157 -16.49 20.68 -41.91
N ARG A 158 -16.88 21.46 -40.89
CA ARG A 158 -18.22 22.06 -40.76
C ARG A 158 -18.29 23.47 -41.36
N SER A 159 -17.19 24.21 -41.40
CA SER A 159 -17.06 25.53 -42.05
C SER A 159 -16.97 25.48 -43.59
N ARG A 160 -16.86 24.28 -44.19
CA ARG A 160 -16.82 24.06 -45.65
C ARG A 160 -18.14 23.56 -46.25
N ARG A 161 -19.25 23.61 -45.49
CA ARG A 161 -20.60 23.32 -45.98
C ARG A 161 -21.46 24.57 -45.99
#